data_AF-A0A383BK86-F1
#
_entry.id   AF-A0A383BK86-F1
#
_cell.length_a   1.000
_cell.length_b   1.000
_cell.length_c   1.000
_cell.angle_alpha   90.00
_cell.angle_beta   90.00
_cell.angle_gamma   90.00
#
_symmetry.space_group_name_H-M   'P 1'
#
loop_
_entity.id
_entity.type
_entity.pdbx_description
1 polymer ?
#
loop_
_entity_poly.entity_id
_entity_poly.type
_entity_poly.pdbx_seq_one_letter_code
_entity_poly.pdbx_strand_id
1 'polypeptide(L)' 'MLGELIKSKTRLRLLIKFFVSQANKGHLNGLATEMGESTNGIRKELNHLEHAGYLQKLKVNNKVEY' A
#
# COMPACT_ATOMS: atom_id res chain seq x y z
N MET A 1 -2.32 16.19 8.18
CA MET A 1 -3.36 15.18 7.91
C MET A 1 -3.59 14.94 6.41
N LEU A 2 -4.20 15.84 5.62
CA LEU A 2 -4.41 15.57 4.18
C LEU A 2 -3.14 15.75 3.32
N GLY A 3 -2.36 16.79 3.61
CA GLY A 3 -1.15 17.12 2.86
C GLY A 3 -0.02 16.08 2.96
N GLU A 4 -0.07 15.15 3.91
CA GLU A 4 0.90 14.04 3.99
C GLU A 4 0.52 12.86 3.09
N LEU A 5 -0.78 12.63 2.90
CA LEU A 5 -1.30 11.54 2.06
C LEU A 5 -1.06 11.83 0.57
N ILE A 6 -1.22 13.09 0.16
CA ILE A 6 -1.19 13.53 -1.24
C ILE A 6 0.26 13.67 -1.78
N LYS A 7 1.30 13.59 -0.93
CA LYS A 7 2.71 13.81 -1.37
C LYS A 7 3.26 12.76 -2.34
N SER A 8 2.54 11.68 -2.57
CA SER A 8 2.98 10.58 -3.43
C SER A 8 1.86 10.10 -4.33
N LYS A 9 2.07 10.18 -5.65
CA LYS A 9 1.16 9.63 -6.65
C LYS A 9 0.96 8.13 -6.47
N THR A 10 2.00 7.42 -6.04
CA THR A 10 1.96 5.98 -5.75
C THR A 10 1.07 5.68 -4.55
N ARG A 11 1.19 6.46 -3.47
CA ARG A 11 0.32 6.30 -2.29
C ARG A 11 -1.15 6.52 -2.59
N LEU A 12 -1.50 7.55 -3.37
CA LEU A 12 -2.88 7.80 -3.79
C LEU A 12 -3.44 6.63 -4.60
N ARG A 13 -2.65 6.09 -5.54
CA ARG A 13 -3.06 4.93 -6.36
C ARG A 13 -3.25 3.68 -5.51
N LEU A 14 -2.38 3.43 -4.53
CA LEU A 14 -2.53 2.33 -3.58
C LEU A 14 -3.83 2.49 -2.78
N LEU A 15 -4.08 3.68 -2.24
CA LEU A 15 -5.30 3.97 -1.46
C LEU A 15 -6.56 3.70 -2.29
N ILE A 16 -6.63 4.20 -3.53
CA ILE A 16 -7.77 3.98 -4.43
C ILE A 16 -7.94 2.47 -4.73
N LYS A 17 -6.84 1.74 -4.99
CA LYS A 17 -6.91 0.30 -5.28
C LYS A 17 -7.53 -0.49 -4.13
N PHE A 18 -7.12 -0.20 -2.89
CA PHE A 18 -7.65 -0.88 -1.70
C PHE A 18 -9.07 -0.41 -1.34
N PHE A 19 -9.42 0.85 -1.62
CA PHE A 19 -10.78 1.36 -1.39
C PHE A 19 -11.80 0.75 -2.36
N VAL A 20 -11.46 0.60 -3.65
CA VAL A 20 -12.39 0.13 -4.68
C VAL A 20 -12.64 -1.39 -4.58
N SER A 21 -11.73 -2.15 -3.96
CA SER A 21 -11.92 -3.59 -3.75
C SER A 21 -11.37 -4.01 -2.39
N GLN A 22 -12.26 -4.13 -1.41
CA GLN A 22 -11.95 -4.70 -0.09
C GLN A 22 -11.43 -6.15 -0.15
N ALA A 23 -11.68 -6.87 -1.25
CA ALA A 23 -11.20 -8.23 -1.45
C ALA A 23 -9.78 -8.31 -2.03
N ASN A 24 -9.19 -7.18 -2.46
CA ASN A 24 -7.86 -7.17 -3.07
C ASN A 24 -6.78 -7.28 -1.99
N LYS A 25 -6.35 -8.52 -1.72
CA LYS A 25 -5.09 -8.79 -1.03
C LYS A 25 -3.93 -8.58 -2.01
N GLY A 26 -3.16 -7.52 -1.82
CA GLY A 26 -2.02 -7.21 -2.68
C GLY A 26 -0.71 -7.79 -2.13
N HIS A 27 -0.11 -8.76 -2.81
CA HIS A 27 1.27 -9.13 -2.49
C HIS A 27 2.23 -8.01 -2.92
N LEU A 28 3.20 -7.69 -2.07
CA LEU A 28 4.12 -6.55 -2.23
C LEU A 28 4.78 -6.48 -3.62
N ASN A 29 5.18 -7.63 -4.18
CA ASN A 29 5.80 -7.68 -5.51
C ASN A 29 4.80 -7.38 -6.63
N GLY A 30 3.56 -7.88 -6.53
CA GLY A 30 2.51 -7.56 -7.50
C GLY A 30 2.18 -6.07 -7.49
N LEU A 31 2.09 -5.48 -6.30
CA LEU A 31 1.90 -4.04 -6.14
C LEU A 31 3.06 -3.24 -6.74
N ALA A 32 4.31 -3.68 -6.57
CA ALA A 32 5.48 -3.05 -7.20
C ALA A 32 5.37 -3.03 -8.72
N THR A 33 5.07 -4.18 -9.34
CA THR A 33 4.89 -4.30 -10.79
C THR A 33 3.74 -3.43 -11.31
N GLU A 34 2.56 -3.50 -10.70
CA GLU A 34 1.40 -2.70 -11.10
C GLU A 34 1.61 -1.20 -10.89
N MET A 35 2.36 -0.84 -9.84
CA MET A 35 2.62 0.55 -9.51
C MET A 35 3.77 1.15 -10.34
N GLY A 36 4.54 0.31 -11.05
CA GLY A 36 5.74 0.72 -11.78
C GLY A 36 6.80 1.28 -10.84
N GLU A 37 6.89 0.74 -9.63
CA GLU A 37 7.82 1.21 -8.60
C GLU A 37 8.58 0.06 -7.95
N SER A 38 9.73 0.36 -7.38
CA SER A 38 10.52 -0.56 -6.59
C SER A 38 9.72 -1.12 -5.41
N THR A 39 9.97 -2.39 -5.09
CA THR A 39 9.39 -3.06 -3.92
C THR A 39 9.64 -2.30 -2.61
N ASN A 40 10.79 -1.61 -2.52
CA ASN A 40 11.12 -0.76 -1.37
C ASN A 40 10.28 0.52 -1.33
N GLY A 41 10.05 1.17 -2.48
CA GLY A 41 9.17 2.34 -2.59
C GLY A 41 7.75 2.00 -2.17
N ILE A 42 7.20 0.90 -2.70
CA ILE A 42 5.87 0.42 -2.29
C ILE A 42 5.80 0.10 -0.81
N ARG A 43 6.81 -0.55 -0.23
CA ARG A 43 6.83 -0.85 1.20
C ARG A 43 6.76 0.43 2.04
N LYS A 44 7.49 1.47 1.66
CA LYS A 44 7.45 2.76 2.37
C LYS A 44 6.05 3.38 2.33
N GLU A 45 5.41 3.39 1.16
CA GLU A 45 4.06 3.96 1.03
C GLU A 45 2.99 3.15 1.76
N LEU A 46 3.07 1.81 1.73
CA LEU A 46 2.18 0.95 2.50
C LEU A 46 2.36 1.16 4.01
N ASN A 47 3.60 1.27 4.49
CA ASN A 47 3.86 1.62 5.90
C ASN A 47 3.31 3.02 6.25
N HIS A 48 3.39 4.01 5.36
CA HIS A 48 2.78 5.31 5.61
C HIS A 48 1.26 5.22 5.74
N LEU A 49 0.61 4.43 4.88
CA LEU A 49 -0.83 4.20 4.93
C LEU A 49 -1.24 3.45 6.20
N GLU A 50 -0.47 2.44 6.60
CA GLU A 50 -0.65 1.69 7.85
C GLU A 50 -0.54 2.63 9.07
N HIS A 51 0.57 3.34 9.21
CA HIS A 51 0.80 4.23 10.35
C HIS A 51 -0.24 5.34 10.47
N ALA A 52 -0.82 5.77 9.34
CA ALA A 52 -1.88 6.76 9.31
C ALA A 52 -3.30 6.16 9.48
N GLY A 53 -3.41 4.84 9.65
CA GLY A 53 -4.66 4.13 9.94
C GLY A 53 -5.52 3.80 8.72
N TYR A 54 -5.00 3.94 7.50
CA TYR A 54 -5.73 3.67 6.26
C TYR A 54 -5.67 2.21 5.79
N LEU A 55 -4.68 1.44 6.28
CA LEU A 55 -4.51 0.03 5.95
C LEU A 55 -4.14 -0.77 7.21
N GLN A 56 -4.49 -2.05 7.22
CA GLN A 56 -4.05 -2.99 8.23
C GLN A 56 -3.01 -3.93 7.65
N LYS A 57 -1.92 -4.12 8.37
CA LYS A 57 -0.87 -5.05 7.98
C LYS A 57 -1.11 -6.40 8.64
N LEU A 58 -1.28 -7.45 7.84
CA LEU A 58 -1.42 -8.81 8.32
C LEU A 58 -0.16 -9.62 8.01
N LYS A 59 0.45 -10.19 9.05
CA LYS A 59 1.56 -11.13 8.88
C LYS A 59 1.01 -12.55 8.92
N VAL A 60 1.09 -13.25 7.78
CA VAL A 60 0.72 -14.67 7.65
C VAL A 60 1.98 -15.46 7.37
N ASN A 61 2.50 -16.18 8.37
CA ASN A 61 3.79 -16.87 8.32
C ASN A 61 4.94 -15.90 7.95
N ASN A 62 5.58 -16.14 6.80
CA ASN A 62 6.66 -15.32 6.24
C ASN A 62 6.17 -14.28 5.22
N LYS A 63 4.85 -14.20 4.99
CA LYS A 63 4.23 -13.27 4.05
C LYS A 63 3.60 -12.09 4.80
N VAL A 64 3.70 -10.91 4.20
CA VAL A 64 3.02 -9.70 4.66
C VAL A 64 1.96 -9.34 3.64
N GLU A 65 0.72 -9.27 4.10
CA GLU A 65 -0.45 -8.80 3.35
C GLU A 65 -0.85 -7.42 3.87
N TYR A 66 -1.35 -6.58 2.96
CA TYR A 66 -1.86 -5.23 3.22
C TYR A 66 -3.24 -5.10 2.59
#